data_AF-A0A444XIN1-F1
#
_entry.id   AF-A0A444XIN1-F1
#
_cell.length_a   1.000
_cell.length_b   1.000
_cell.length_c   1.000
_cell.angle_alpha   90.00
_cell.angle_beta   90.00
_cell.angle_gamma   90.00
#
_symmetry.space_group_name_H-M   'P 1'
#
loop_
_entity.id
_entity.type
_entity.pdbx_description
1 polymer ?
#
loop_
_entity_poly.entity_id
_entity_poly.type
_entity_poly.pdbx_seq_one_letter_code
_entity_poly.pdbx_strand_id
1 'polypeptide(L)'
;MITGASSGIGAETTRVLALRGVHVVMGVGNLAAAKYVKESILKEIPSAKVDAMELDLSSFEFVKKFASEFNSSGLPLNILM
;
A
#
# COMPACT_ATOMS: atom_id res chain seq x y z
N MET A 1 1.27 5.09 4.37
CA MET A 1 1.81 3.85 3.79
C MET A 1 1.61 2.72 4.79
N ILE A 2 1.19 1.55 4.32
CA ILE A 2 1.03 0.34 5.12
C ILE A 2 1.93 -0.74 4.55
N THR A 3 2.86 -1.27 5.35
CA THR A 3 3.70 -2.41 4.99
C THR A 3 2.94 -3.72 5.23
N GLY A 4 3.25 -4.76 4.45
CA GLY A 4 2.62 -6.07 4.62
C GLY A 4 1.10 -6.09 4.38
N ALA A 5 0.56 -5.13 3.63
CA ALA A 5 -0.88 -4.94 3.43
C ALA A 5 -1.56 -5.99 2.53
N SER A 6 -0.84 -7.05 2.13
CA SER A 6 -1.38 -8.12 1.28
C SER A 6 -2.29 -9.11 2.03
N SER A 7 -2.38 -9.04 3.36
CA SER A 7 -3.24 -9.91 4.16
C SER A 7 -3.48 -9.38 5.58
N GLY A 8 -4.39 -10.02 6.32
CA GLY A 8 -4.59 -9.83 7.75
C GLY A 8 -4.85 -8.38 8.16
N ILE A 9 -4.13 -7.92 9.18
CA ILE A 9 -4.30 -6.59 9.79
C ILE A 9 -3.95 -5.48 8.79
N GLY A 10 -2.92 -5.66 7.96
CA GLY A 10 -2.51 -4.65 7.00
C GLY A 10 -3.57 -4.41 5.91
N ALA A 11 -4.24 -5.49 5.48
CA ALA A 11 -5.35 -5.40 4.52
C ALA A 11 -6.57 -4.69 5.13
N GLU A 12 -6.99 -5.08 6.35
CA GLU A 12 -8.12 -4.41 7.02
C GLU A 12 -7.81 -2.95 7.33
N THR A 13 -6.58 -2.64 7.73
CA THR A 13 -6.19 -1.26 8.00
C THR A 13 -6.19 -0.42 6.73
N THR A 14 -5.72 -0.98 5.62
CA THR A 14 -5.81 -0.34 4.29
C THR A 14 -7.27 -0.04 3.94
N ARG A 15 -8.17 -1.00 4.15
CA ARG A 15 -9.60 -0.86 3.91
C ARG A 15 -10.23 0.23 4.78
N VAL A 16 -9.99 0.23 6.09
CA VAL A 16 -10.54 1.23 7.01
C VAL A 16 -10.03 2.65 6.73
N LEU A 17 -8.75 2.80 6.36
CA LEU A 17 -8.20 4.09 5.98
C LEU A 17 -8.78 4.57 4.64
N ALA A 18 -8.92 3.67 3.67
CA ALA A 18 -9.55 3.97 2.39
C ALA A 18 -11.03 4.38 2.54
N LEU A 19 -11.78 3.74 3.45
CA LEU A 19 -13.15 4.12 3.82
C LEU A 19 -13.24 5.56 4.31
N ARG A 20 -12.19 6.05 4.97
CA ARG A 20 -12.10 7.42 5.49
C ARG A 20 -11.59 8.43 4.45
N GLY A 21 -11.43 8.01 3.19
CA GLY A 21 -10.95 8.85 2.10
C GLY A 21 -9.44 9.09 2.11
N VAL A 22 -8.68 8.36 2.92
CA VAL A 22 -7.22 8.46 2.97
C VAL A 22 -6.62 7.76 1.76
N HIS A 23 -5.61 8.36 1.14
CA HIS A 23 -4.81 7.69 0.11
C HIS A 23 -3.83 6.73 0.77
N VAL A 24 -4.00 5.44 0.51
CA VAL A 24 -3.14 4.38 1.07
C VAL A 24 -2.21 3.83 0.00
N VAL A 25 -0.90 3.88 0.28
CA VAL A 25 0.12 3.14 -0.48
C VAL A 25 0.48 1.88 0.29
N MET A 26 0.29 0.73 -0.34
CA MET A 26 0.57 -0.62 0.18
C MET A 26 1.99 -1.02 -0.23
N GLY A 27 2.90 -1.16 0.73
CA GLY A 27 4.21 -1.78 0.53
C GLY A 27 4.13 -3.28 0.74
N VAL A 28 4.30 -4.08 -0.32
CA VAL A 28 4.08 -5.54 -0.26
C VAL A 28 5.19 -6.32 -0.97
N GLY A 29 5.56 -7.48 -0.43
CA GLY A 29 6.48 -8.40 -1.09
C GLY A 29 5.83 -9.23 -2.22
N ASN A 30 4.50 -9.27 -2.29
CA ASN A 30 3.76 -9.96 -3.35
C ASN A 30 2.70 -9.02 -3.95
N LEU A 31 3.04 -8.43 -5.10
CA LEU A 31 2.15 -7.52 -5.83
C LEU A 31 0.85 -8.18 -6.30
N ALA A 32 0.87 -9.48 -6.62
CA ALA A 32 -0.34 -10.18 -7.06
C ALA A 32 -1.36 -10.27 -5.90
N ALA A 33 -0.91 -10.65 -4.70
CA ALA A 33 -1.76 -10.66 -3.51
C ALA A 33 -2.31 -9.27 -3.19
N ALA A 34 -1.47 -8.22 -3.30
CA ALA A 34 -1.91 -6.85 -3.07
C ALA A 34 -2.93 -6.34 -4.09
N LYS A 35 -2.84 -6.78 -5.35
CA LYS A 35 -3.86 -6.45 -6.38
C LYS A 35 -5.22 -7.01 -6.00
N TYR A 36 -5.30 -8.26 -5.53
CA TYR A 36 -6.57 -8.83 -5.04
C TYR A 36 -7.17 -8.02 -3.89
N VAL A 37 -6.35 -7.61 -2.92
CA VAL A 37 -6.81 -6.75 -1.82
C VAL A 37 -7.28 -5.38 -2.33
N LYS A 38 -6.51 -4.73 -3.20
CA LYS A 38 -6.90 -3.45 -3.84
C LYS A 38 -8.22 -3.58 -4.59
N GLU A 39 -8.41 -4.62 -5.38
CA GLU A 39 -9.65 -4.87 -6.12
C GLU A 39 -10.84 -5.12 -5.19
N SER A 40 -10.64 -5.87 -4.09
CA SER A 40 -11.69 -6.07 -3.08
C SER A 40 -12.10 -4.74 -2.45
N ILE A 41 -11.14 -3.91 -2.07
CA ILE A 41 -11.40 -2.59 -1.48
C ILE A 41 -12.12 -1.68 -2.48
N LEU A 42 -11.72 -1.67 -3.75
CA LEU A 42 -12.37 -0.86 -4.79
C LEU A 42 -13.79 -1.31 -5.11
N LYS A 43 -14.09 -2.61 -4.99
CA LYS A 43 -15.47 -3.13 -5.12
C LYS A 43 -16.37 -2.62 -4.00
N GLU A 44 -15.85 -2.54 -2.78
CA GLU A 44 -16.60 -2.02 -1.63
C GLU A 44 -16.65 -0.49 -1.61
N ILE A 45 -15.59 0.17 -2.10
CA ILE A 45 -15.37 1.61 -2.03
C ILE A 45 -14.85 2.09 -3.39
N PRO A 46 -15.74 2.36 -4.36
CA PRO A 46 -15.32 2.73 -5.72
C PRO A 46 -14.46 4.01 -5.79
N SER A 47 -14.54 4.88 -4.78
CA SER A 47 -13.76 6.12 -4.66
C SER A 47 -12.43 5.96 -3.92
N ALA A 48 -12.11 4.75 -3.44
CA ALA A 48 -10.90 4.51 -2.67
C ALA A 48 -9.62 4.79 -3.48
N LYS A 49 -8.69 5.52 -2.87
CA LYS A 49 -7.36 5.77 -3.42
C LYS A 49 -6.37 4.81 -2.80
N VAL A 50 -6.14 3.69 -3.46
CA VAL A 50 -5.22 2.64 -2.99
C VAL A 50 -4.23 2.29 -4.08
N ASP A 51 -2.94 2.36 -3.78
CA ASP A 51 -1.87 1.95 -4.67
C ASP A 51 -1.03 0.85 -4.02
N ALA A 52 -0.44 0.00 -4.85
CA ALA A 52 0.42 -1.09 -4.41
C ALA A 52 1.80 -0.92 -5.03
N MET A 53 2.82 -1.02 -4.20
CA MET A 53 4.23 -0.87 -4.57
C MET A 53 5.00 -2.06 -3.99
N GLU A 54 5.94 -2.56 -4.76
CA GLU A 54 6.75 -3.71 -4.37
C GLU A 54 7.75 -3.27 -3.29
N LEU A 55 7.70 -3.92 -2.14
CA LEU A 55 8.61 -3.68 -1.04
C LEU A 55 9.17 -5.01 -0.57
N ASP A 56 10.46 -5.21 -0.84
CA ASP A 56 11.24 -6.28 -0.23
C ASP A 56 12.11 -5.69 0.88
N LEU A 57 11.87 -6.14 2.11
CA LEU A 57 12.61 -5.74 3.29
C LEU A 57 13.85 -6.62 3.54
N SER A 58 14.06 -7.66 2.72
CA SER A 58 15.21 -8.55 2.84
C SER A 58 16.54 -7.90 2.43
N SER A 59 16.49 -6.79 1.70
CA SER A 59 17.69 -6.06 1.23
C SER A 59 17.51 -4.55 1.21
N PHE A 60 18.52 -3.84 1.70
CA PHE A 60 18.55 -2.37 1.72
C PHE A 60 18.54 -1.74 0.33
N GLU A 61 19.02 -2.43 -0.70
CA GLU A 61 18.95 -1.91 -2.08
C GLU A 61 17.51 -1.80 -2.57
N PHE A 62 16.68 -2.80 -2.27
CA PHE A 62 15.25 -2.76 -2.59
C PHE A 62 14.52 -1.70 -1.78
N VAL A 63 14.87 -1.52 -0.50
CA VAL A 63 14.32 -0.43 0.32
C VAL A 63 14.66 0.95 -0.26
N LYS A 64 15.90 1.16 -0.72
CA LYS A 64 16.30 2.42 -1.36
C LYS A 64 15.56 2.65 -2.68
N LYS A 65 15.43 1.62 -3.50
CA LYS A 65 14.66 1.68 -4.75
C LYS A 65 13.20 2.06 -4.47
N PHE A 66 12.56 1.36 -3.53
CA PHE A 66 11.21 1.67 -3.08
C PHE A 66 11.07 3.12 -2.62
N ALA A 67 11.97 3.59 -1.76
CA ALA A 67 11.93 4.96 -1.25
C ALA A 67 12.07 5.99 -2.38
N SER A 68 12.93 5.71 -3.37
CA SER A 68 13.05 6.55 -4.56
C SER A 68 11.76 6.57 -5.39
N GLU A 69 11.14 5.42 -5.62
CA GLU A 69 9.87 5.33 -6.35
C GLU A 69 8.74 6.05 -5.60
N PHE A 70 8.68 5.88 -4.27
CA PHE A 70 7.68 6.54 -3.44
C PHE A 70 7.87 8.06 -3.48
N ASN A 71 9.10 8.55 -3.36
CA ASN A 71 9.37 9.99 -3.45
C ASN A 71 9.01 10.56 -4.83
N SER A 72 9.26 9.81 -5.92
CA SER A 72 8.87 10.20 -7.28
C SER A 72 7.35 10.25 -7.50
N SER A 73 6.55 9.57 -6.66
CA SER A 73 5.10 9.66 -6.72
C SER A 73 4.55 11.03 -6.31
N GLY A 74 5.35 11.85 -5.61
CA GLY A 74 4.94 13.15 -5.10
C GLY A 74 3.89 13.08 -3.96
N LEU A 75 3.62 11.89 -3.44
CA LEU A 75 2.65 11.68 -2.38
C LEU A 75 3.25 12.00 -0.99
N PRO A 76 2.52 12.72 -0.12
CA PRO A 76 2.98 12.96 1.24
C PRO A 76 2.89 11.69 2.08
N LEU A 77 3.96 11.38 2.84
CA LEU A 77 3.96 10.31 3.83
C LEU A 77 3.52 10.84 5.19
N ASN A 78 2.24 10.69 5.51
CA ASN A 78 1.66 11.17 6.78
C ASN A 78 1.70 10.12 7.91
N ILE A 79 1.57 8.84 7.56
CA ILE A 79 1.51 7.71 8.48
C ILE A 79 2.28 6.56 7.86
N LEU A 80 3.14 5.89 8.65
CA LEU A 80 3.84 4.66 8.29
C LEU A 80 3.54 3.58 9.33
N MET A 81 3.18 2.38 8.88
CA MET A 81 2.82 1.24 9.73
C MET A 81 3.25 -0.07 9.10
#